data_AF-A0A8S2AKN4-F1
#
_entry.id   AF-A0A8S2AKN4-F1
#
_cell.length_a   1.000
_cell.length_b   1.000
_cell.length_c   1.000
_cell.angle_alpha   90.00
_cell.angle_beta   90.00
_cell.angle_gamma   90.00
#
_symmetry.space_group_name_H-M   'P 1'
#
loop_
_entity.id
_entity.type
_entity.pdbx_description
1 polymer ?
#
loop_
_entity_poly.entity_id
_entity_poly.type
_entity_poly.pdbx_seq_one_letter_code
_entity_poly.pdbx_strand_id
1 'polypeptide(L)'
;MKFFASSSSTSFTWTTLITLGCLMLYVSLSDAQLTPTFYDNSCPNVTNIVRDTIVNELRSDPRIAASILRLHFHDCFVNGCDASILLDNTTSFQSEKDAFGNANSARGFPVIDRMKAAIETACPRTVSCADMLTIAAQQSVTLAGGPSWRVPLGRRDSLQAFLQLANANLPGPSSTLPQLKDRFKNVGLNRTSDLVALSGGHTFGKNQCRFIMNRLYNFSNTGLPDPSLNTTYLQTLRGLCPRNGNLSALVDFDLRTPTVFDNKYYVNLGERKGLIQSDQELFSSPNATDTIPLVRSYANSTQTFFNAFVEAMNRMGNITPLTGTQGQIRLNCRVVNSNSLLHDVVEIVDFVSSM
;
A
#
# COMPACT_ATOMS: atom_id res chain seq x y z
N MET A 1 -37.92 -76.10 -26.06
CA MET A 1 -37.28 -74.78 -26.21
C MET A 1 -37.68 -73.90 -25.04
N LYS A 2 -36.76 -73.64 -24.10
CA LYS A 2 -36.94 -72.63 -23.04
C LYS A 2 -35.83 -71.60 -23.23
N PHE A 3 -36.21 -70.37 -23.56
CA PHE A 3 -35.32 -69.22 -23.62
C PHE A 3 -35.09 -68.68 -22.21
N PHE A 4 -33.83 -68.51 -21.81
CA PHE A 4 -33.45 -67.70 -20.65
C PHE A 4 -33.26 -66.25 -21.13
N ALA A 5 -33.97 -65.31 -20.50
CA ALA A 5 -33.75 -63.88 -20.67
C ALA A 5 -32.86 -63.39 -19.51
N SER A 6 -31.69 -62.83 -19.82
CA SER A 6 -30.85 -62.13 -18.84
C SER A 6 -31.34 -60.68 -18.68
N SER A 7 -31.70 -60.26 -17.48
CA SER A 7 -31.87 -58.84 -17.17
C SER A 7 -30.50 -58.20 -16.94
N SER A 8 -30.12 -57.27 -17.80
CA SER A 8 -28.89 -56.47 -17.66
C SER A 8 -29.13 -55.25 -16.77
N SER A 9 -28.21 -55.02 -15.84
CA SER A 9 -28.18 -53.96 -14.84
C SER A 9 -28.14 -52.55 -15.43
N THR A 10 -29.24 -51.80 -15.33
CA THR A 10 -29.32 -50.36 -15.69
C THR A 10 -29.13 -49.42 -14.50
N SER A 11 -29.01 -49.95 -13.28
CA SER A 11 -28.89 -49.15 -12.04
C SER A 11 -27.48 -48.61 -11.76
N PHE A 12 -26.43 -49.14 -12.41
CA PHE A 12 -25.03 -48.81 -12.07
C PHE A 12 -24.49 -47.59 -12.85
N THR A 13 -25.18 -47.16 -13.91
CA THR A 13 -24.73 -46.09 -14.81
C THR A 13 -25.17 -44.69 -14.37
N TRP A 14 -26.26 -44.57 -13.62
CA TRP A 14 -26.79 -43.27 -13.16
C TRP A 14 -26.04 -42.74 -11.93
N THR A 15 -25.64 -43.63 -11.00
CA THR A 15 -24.87 -43.25 -9.81
C THR A 15 -23.43 -42.85 -10.13
N THR A 16 -22.84 -43.42 -11.18
CA THR A 16 -21.51 -43.05 -11.68
C THR A 16 -21.51 -41.71 -12.41
N LEU A 17 -22.57 -41.38 -13.18
CA LEU A 17 -22.72 -40.07 -13.83
C LEU A 17 -22.95 -38.92 -12.83
N ILE A 18 -23.73 -39.14 -11.77
CA ILE A 18 -23.98 -38.13 -10.72
C ILE A 18 -22.72 -37.88 -9.88
N THR A 19 -21.96 -38.93 -9.56
CA THR A 19 -20.70 -38.76 -8.81
C THR A 19 -19.61 -38.08 -9.65
N LEU A 20 -19.50 -38.37 -10.95
CA LEU A 20 -18.60 -37.63 -11.86
C LEU A 20 -19.03 -36.16 -12.03
N GLY A 21 -20.34 -35.89 -12.13
CA GLY A 21 -20.88 -34.52 -12.21
C GLY A 21 -20.62 -33.71 -10.94
N CYS A 22 -20.76 -34.31 -9.76
CA CYS A 22 -20.38 -33.69 -8.49
C CYS A 22 -18.86 -33.49 -8.38
N LEU A 23 -18.03 -34.44 -8.82
CA LEU A 23 -16.56 -34.28 -8.82
C LEU A 23 -16.11 -33.12 -9.74
N MET A 24 -16.80 -32.92 -10.87
CA MET A 24 -16.55 -31.79 -11.78
C MET A 24 -17.05 -30.44 -11.22
N LEU A 25 -17.97 -30.43 -10.26
CA LEU A 25 -18.38 -29.23 -9.51
C LEU A 25 -17.42 -28.89 -8.34
N TYR A 26 -16.56 -29.82 -7.93
CA TYR A 26 -15.50 -29.56 -6.95
C TYR A 26 -14.18 -29.07 -7.59
N VAL A 27 -14.07 -29.11 -8.92
CA VAL A 27 -12.91 -28.60 -9.64
C VAL A 27 -13.15 -27.13 -10.00
N SER A 28 -12.50 -26.25 -9.23
CA SER A 28 -12.22 -24.83 -9.54
C SER A 28 -13.12 -23.77 -8.90
N LEU A 29 -13.17 -23.75 -7.56
CA LEU A 29 -13.06 -22.47 -6.83
C LEU A 29 -11.71 -22.45 -6.11
N SER A 30 -10.62 -22.49 -6.87
CA SER A 30 -9.31 -22.15 -6.31
C SER A 30 -9.25 -20.63 -6.20
N ASP A 31 -9.46 -20.09 -5.01
CA ASP A 31 -9.03 -18.73 -4.71
C ASP A 31 -7.53 -18.67 -5.02
N ALA A 32 -7.15 -17.81 -5.97
CA ALA A 32 -5.75 -17.60 -6.31
C ALA A 32 -5.08 -16.86 -5.15
N GLN A 33 -4.53 -17.63 -4.20
CA GLN A 33 -3.83 -17.09 -3.04
C GLN A 33 -2.54 -16.41 -3.48
N LEU A 34 -2.23 -15.25 -2.86
CA LEU A 34 -0.96 -14.58 -3.10
C LEU A 34 0.21 -15.46 -2.68
N THR A 35 1.26 -15.51 -3.51
CA THR A 35 2.48 -16.29 -3.25
C THR A 35 3.72 -15.48 -3.58
N PRO A 36 4.79 -15.54 -2.76
CA PRO A 36 6.03 -14.83 -3.07
C PRO A 36 6.74 -15.26 -4.36
N THR A 37 6.37 -16.42 -4.92
CA THR A 37 6.98 -17.03 -6.10
C THR A 37 6.18 -16.81 -7.38
N PHE A 38 5.14 -15.97 -7.36
CA PHE A 38 4.17 -15.82 -8.46
C PHE A 38 4.82 -15.50 -9.83
N TYR A 39 5.89 -14.69 -9.83
CA TYR A 39 6.61 -14.28 -11.04
C TYR A 39 7.94 -14.99 -11.27
N ASP A 40 8.27 -16.03 -10.48
CA ASP A 40 9.60 -16.69 -10.56
C ASP A 40 9.90 -17.28 -11.94
N ASN A 41 8.86 -17.69 -12.67
CA ASN A 41 8.99 -18.20 -14.05
C ASN A 41 8.66 -17.14 -15.11
N SER A 42 7.61 -16.34 -14.90
CA SER A 42 7.07 -15.44 -15.93
C SER A 42 7.77 -14.08 -15.99
N CYS A 43 8.35 -13.61 -14.88
CA CYS A 43 9.18 -12.40 -14.84
C CYS A 43 10.25 -12.49 -13.73
N PRO A 44 11.24 -13.41 -13.85
CA PRO A 44 12.20 -13.71 -12.77
C PRO A 44 13.02 -12.49 -12.30
N ASN A 45 13.20 -11.49 -13.17
CA ASN A 45 14.00 -10.30 -12.89
C ASN A 45 13.19 -9.10 -12.37
N VAL A 46 11.88 -9.23 -12.12
CA VAL A 46 11.01 -8.11 -11.73
C VAL A 46 11.55 -7.33 -10.53
N THR A 47 12.01 -8.04 -9.48
CA THR A 47 12.56 -7.42 -8.27
C THR A 47 13.83 -6.61 -8.55
N ASN A 48 14.69 -7.11 -9.44
CA ASN A 48 15.93 -6.40 -9.82
C ASN A 48 15.62 -5.15 -10.62
N ILE A 49 14.70 -5.22 -11.58
CA ILE A 49 14.27 -4.05 -12.39
C ILE A 49 13.70 -2.95 -11.49
N VAL A 50 12.83 -3.32 -10.55
CA VAL A 50 12.26 -2.39 -9.57
C VAL A 50 13.36 -1.78 -8.71
N ARG A 51 14.25 -2.61 -8.16
CA ARG A 51 15.38 -2.17 -7.32
C ARG A 51 16.27 -1.17 -8.04
N ASP A 52 16.70 -1.48 -9.26
CA ASP A 52 17.61 -0.64 -10.03
C ASP A 52 16.97 0.71 -10.39
N THR A 53 15.67 0.72 -10.70
CA THR A 53 14.93 1.97 -10.91
C THR A 53 14.96 2.86 -9.66
N ILE A 54 14.75 2.28 -8.48
CA ILE A 54 14.76 3.02 -7.21
C ILE A 54 16.19 3.47 -6.86
N VAL A 55 17.20 2.62 -7.03
CA VAL A 55 18.62 2.96 -6.80
C VAL A 55 19.04 4.14 -7.67
N ASN A 56 18.66 4.14 -8.95
CA ASN A 56 18.95 5.24 -9.84
C ASN A 56 18.26 6.53 -9.40
N GLU A 57 17.00 6.45 -8.99
CA GLU A 57 16.24 7.63 -8.54
C GLU A 57 16.78 8.21 -7.22
N LEU A 58 17.22 7.35 -6.29
CA LEU A 58 17.78 7.77 -5.01
C LEU A 58 19.01 8.70 -5.15
N ARG A 59 19.69 8.68 -6.30
CA ARG A 59 20.83 9.57 -6.58
C ARG A 59 20.42 11.04 -6.74
N SER A 60 19.21 11.29 -7.25
CA SER A 60 18.67 12.64 -7.46
C SER A 60 17.57 13.01 -6.48
N ASP A 61 16.87 12.01 -5.93
CA ASP A 61 15.80 12.19 -4.96
C ASP A 61 15.94 11.20 -3.79
N PRO A 62 16.66 11.57 -2.71
CA PRO A 62 16.84 10.70 -1.55
C PRO A 62 15.53 10.42 -0.79
N ARG A 63 14.42 11.13 -1.10
CA ARG A 63 13.10 10.93 -0.48
C ARG A 63 12.26 9.88 -1.20
N ILE A 64 12.69 9.37 -2.35
CA ILE A 64 11.82 8.53 -3.18
C ILE A 64 11.42 7.22 -2.47
N ALA A 65 12.33 6.60 -1.72
CA ALA A 65 12.05 5.36 -0.99
C ALA A 65 10.88 5.54 0.01
N ALA A 66 10.92 6.60 0.82
CA ALA A 66 9.83 6.94 1.74
C ALA A 66 8.52 7.27 0.99
N SER A 67 8.64 7.93 -0.16
CA SER A 67 7.47 8.29 -0.98
C SER A 67 6.76 7.05 -1.55
N ILE A 68 7.52 6.08 -2.06
CA ILE A 68 6.99 4.82 -2.61
C ILE A 68 6.35 3.97 -1.51
N LEU A 69 6.99 3.84 -0.34
CA LEU A 69 6.39 3.13 0.79
C LEU A 69 5.02 3.74 1.15
N ARG A 70 4.94 5.09 1.20
CA ARG A 70 3.69 5.80 1.46
C ARG A 70 2.64 5.57 0.37
N LEU A 71 3.03 5.53 -0.91
CA LEU A 71 2.09 5.22 -2.00
C LEU A 71 1.46 3.84 -1.82
N HIS A 72 2.26 2.83 -1.46
CA HIS A 72 1.72 1.48 -1.21
C HIS A 72 0.80 1.43 0.02
N PHE A 73 1.13 2.13 1.10
CA PHE A 73 0.22 2.28 2.25
C PHE A 73 -1.11 2.92 1.82
N HIS A 74 -1.06 3.99 1.02
CA HIS A 74 -2.26 4.69 0.58
C HIS A 74 -3.10 3.87 -0.42
N ASP A 75 -2.45 3.05 -1.25
CA ASP A 75 -3.12 2.07 -2.11
C ASP A 75 -3.92 1.08 -1.25
N CYS A 76 -3.21 0.35 -0.37
CA CYS A 76 -3.82 -0.71 0.43
C CYS A 76 -4.94 -0.26 1.37
N PHE A 77 -4.94 1.01 1.81
CA PHE A 77 -5.99 1.55 2.68
C PHE A 77 -7.27 1.93 1.92
N VAL A 78 -7.26 1.90 0.60
CA VAL A 78 -8.38 2.31 -0.26
C VAL A 78 -8.73 1.17 -1.21
N ASN A 79 -9.80 0.43 -0.90
CA ASN A 79 -10.25 -0.76 -1.65
C ASN A 79 -9.24 -1.94 -1.68
N GLY A 80 -8.15 -1.87 -0.92
CA GLY A 80 -7.10 -2.88 -0.90
C GLY A 80 -5.95 -2.53 -1.84
N CYS A 81 -4.94 -3.39 -1.91
CA CYS A 81 -3.75 -3.08 -2.72
C CYS A 81 -4.02 -3.41 -4.20
N ASP A 82 -4.74 -2.53 -4.91
CA ASP A 82 -5.23 -2.76 -6.27
C ASP A 82 -4.72 -1.71 -7.28
N ALA A 83 -3.73 -0.90 -6.87
CA ALA A 83 -3.15 0.20 -7.63
C ALA A 83 -4.16 1.28 -8.08
N SER A 84 -5.33 1.36 -7.45
CA SER A 84 -6.34 2.39 -7.72
C SER A 84 -5.79 3.81 -7.55
N ILE A 85 -4.91 4.03 -6.56
CA ILE A 85 -4.23 5.31 -6.34
C ILE A 85 -3.41 5.81 -7.55
N LEU A 86 -3.00 4.90 -8.45
CA LEU A 86 -2.15 5.25 -9.58
C LEU A 86 -2.94 5.82 -10.77
N LEU A 87 -4.26 5.58 -10.83
CA LEU A 87 -5.12 6.07 -11.91
C LEU A 87 -5.22 7.61 -11.91
N ASP A 88 -5.15 8.19 -13.10
CA ASP A 88 -5.46 9.61 -13.32
C ASP A 88 -6.97 9.83 -13.53
N ASN A 89 -7.41 11.09 -13.49
CA ASN A 89 -8.81 11.46 -13.66
C ASN A 89 -9.37 10.98 -15.00
N THR A 90 -10.63 10.55 -15.00
CA THR A 90 -11.40 10.22 -16.21
C THR A 90 -12.77 10.89 -16.17
N THR A 91 -13.59 10.73 -17.21
CA THR A 91 -14.97 11.21 -17.21
C THR A 91 -15.89 10.39 -16.30
N SER A 92 -15.52 9.17 -15.90
CA SER A 92 -16.35 8.26 -15.11
C SER A 92 -15.95 8.16 -13.63
N PHE A 93 -14.71 8.49 -13.27
CA PHE A 93 -14.26 8.52 -11.88
C PHE A 93 -13.19 9.58 -11.62
N GLN A 94 -13.13 10.04 -10.37
CA GLN A 94 -12.09 10.96 -9.90
C GLN A 94 -10.90 10.20 -9.32
N SER A 95 -9.70 10.68 -9.60
CA SER A 95 -8.45 10.14 -9.10
C SER A 95 -8.35 10.32 -7.58
N GLU A 96 -7.82 9.31 -6.90
CA GLU A 96 -7.48 9.41 -5.49
C GLU A 96 -6.32 10.38 -5.23
N LYS A 97 -5.57 10.79 -6.26
CA LYS A 97 -4.50 11.77 -6.14
C LYS A 97 -5.01 13.12 -5.60
N ASP A 98 -6.31 13.40 -5.77
CA ASP A 98 -6.99 14.59 -5.28
C ASP A 98 -7.59 14.43 -3.87
N ALA A 99 -7.44 13.26 -3.22
CA ALA A 99 -7.91 13.04 -1.85
C ALA A 99 -7.14 13.93 -0.85
N PHE A 100 -7.74 14.27 0.29
CA PHE A 100 -7.13 15.14 1.31
C PHE A 100 -5.74 14.64 1.76
N GLY A 101 -5.56 13.32 1.88
CA GLY A 101 -4.29 12.69 2.24
C GLY A 101 -3.26 12.62 1.10
N ASN A 102 -3.67 12.84 -0.15
CA ASN A 102 -2.86 12.69 -1.36
C ASN A 102 -2.53 14.04 -2.03
N ALA A 103 -3.50 14.95 -2.13
CA ALA A 103 -3.36 16.22 -2.82
C ALA A 103 -2.20 17.04 -2.23
N ASN A 104 -1.28 17.48 -3.10
CA ASN A 104 -0.06 18.21 -2.71
C ASN A 104 0.75 17.50 -1.61
N SER A 105 0.74 16.16 -1.60
CA SER A 105 1.38 15.33 -0.56
C SER A 105 1.99 14.05 -1.12
N ALA A 106 1.16 13.19 -1.73
CA ALA A 106 1.62 11.96 -2.39
C ALA A 106 2.51 12.31 -3.59
N ARG A 107 3.58 11.54 -3.80
CA ARG A 107 4.57 11.77 -4.85
C ARG A 107 5.29 10.48 -5.23
N GLY A 108 6.01 10.52 -6.36
CA GLY A 108 6.75 9.37 -6.89
C GLY A 108 6.09 8.69 -8.07
N PHE A 109 4.89 9.12 -8.49
CA PHE A 109 4.17 8.54 -9.63
C PHE A 109 5.01 8.41 -10.92
N PRO A 110 5.84 9.39 -11.34
CA PRO A 110 6.69 9.21 -12.52
C PRO A 110 7.76 8.12 -12.39
N VAL A 111 8.21 7.84 -11.16
CA VAL A 111 9.15 6.74 -10.88
C VAL A 111 8.45 5.40 -11.03
N ILE A 112 7.19 5.33 -10.59
CA ILE A 112 6.29 4.19 -10.79
C ILE A 112 6.07 3.92 -12.29
N ASP A 113 5.88 4.97 -13.10
CA ASP A 113 5.77 4.82 -14.56
C ASP A 113 7.06 4.28 -15.19
N ARG A 114 8.23 4.78 -14.76
CA ARG A 114 9.53 4.31 -15.28
C ARG A 114 9.78 2.84 -14.97
N MET A 115 9.53 2.40 -13.73
CA MET A 115 9.66 0.98 -13.39
C MET A 115 8.66 0.13 -14.18
N LYS A 116 7.41 0.61 -14.36
CA LYS A 116 6.40 -0.12 -15.14
C LYS A 116 6.84 -0.29 -16.58
N ALA A 117 7.34 0.76 -17.22
CA ALA A 117 7.82 0.69 -18.60
C ALA A 117 9.01 -0.29 -18.74
N ALA A 118 9.95 -0.28 -17.79
CA ALA A 118 11.07 -1.22 -17.78
C ALA A 118 10.60 -2.67 -17.59
N ILE A 119 9.62 -2.90 -16.71
CA ILE A 119 9.00 -4.21 -16.51
C ILE A 119 8.27 -4.68 -17.77
N GLU A 120 7.44 -3.83 -18.39
CA GLU A 120 6.71 -4.17 -19.63
C GLU A 120 7.67 -4.46 -20.80
N THR A 121 8.86 -3.85 -20.82
CA THR A 121 9.90 -4.18 -21.80
C THR A 121 10.46 -5.60 -21.57
N ALA A 122 10.64 -5.99 -20.31
CA ALA A 122 11.26 -7.27 -19.96
C ALA A 122 10.26 -8.45 -19.93
N CYS A 123 9.04 -8.21 -19.45
CA CYS A 123 7.99 -9.21 -19.31
C CYS A 123 6.61 -8.58 -19.65
N PRO A 124 6.32 -8.41 -20.95
CA PRO A 124 5.10 -7.75 -21.42
C PRO A 124 3.84 -8.35 -20.80
N ARG A 125 2.88 -7.51 -20.39
CA ARG A 125 1.54 -7.90 -19.92
C ARG A 125 1.53 -8.90 -18.75
N THR A 126 2.60 -8.94 -17.96
CA THR A 126 2.78 -9.99 -16.94
C THR A 126 2.57 -9.46 -15.52
N VAL A 127 3.22 -8.36 -15.16
CA VAL A 127 3.26 -7.86 -13.77
C VAL A 127 2.24 -6.74 -13.58
N SER A 128 1.33 -6.87 -12.61
CA SER A 128 0.35 -5.82 -12.30
C SER A 128 1.01 -4.58 -11.70
N CYS A 129 0.37 -3.43 -11.84
CA CYS A 129 0.82 -2.23 -11.14
C CYS A 129 0.74 -2.38 -9.61
N ALA A 130 -0.25 -3.11 -9.10
CA ALA A 130 -0.43 -3.43 -7.69
C ALA A 130 0.77 -4.21 -7.11
N ASP A 131 1.19 -5.28 -7.78
CA ASP A 131 2.35 -6.06 -7.34
C ASP A 131 3.65 -5.29 -7.52
N MET A 132 3.80 -4.55 -8.62
CA MET A 132 4.95 -3.69 -8.83
C MET A 132 5.11 -2.66 -7.71
N LEU A 133 4.03 -2.00 -7.28
CA LEU A 133 4.05 -1.04 -6.17
C LEU A 133 4.38 -1.72 -4.83
N THR A 134 3.88 -2.95 -4.61
CA THR A 134 4.19 -3.78 -3.44
C THR A 134 5.68 -4.13 -3.38
N ILE A 135 6.27 -4.58 -4.49
CA ILE A 135 7.71 -4.86 -4.61
C ILE A 135 8.51 -3.56 -4.39
N ALA A 136 8.07 -2.46 -4.98
CA ALA A 136 8.75 -1.17 -4.87
C ALA A 136 8.79 -0.65 -3.44
N ALA A 137 7.71 -0.83 -2.66
CA ALA A 137 7.67 -0.49 -1.25
C ALA A 137 8.65 -1.34 -0.42
N GLN A 138 8.69 -2.65 -0.66
CA GLN A 138 9.64 -3.54 0.02
C GLN A 138 11.10 -3.19 -0.31
N GLN A 139 11.42 -3.01 -1.60
CA GLN A 139 12.76 -2.62 -2.04
C GLN A 139 13.17 -1.25 -1.49
N SER A 140 12.23 -0.30 -1.41
CA SER A 140 12.47 1.03 -0.81
C SER A 140 12.88 0.93 0.66
N VAL A 141 12.22 0.07 1.44
CA VAL A 141 12.57 -0.18 2.85
C VAL A 141 13.96 -0.79 2.96
N THR A 142 14.26 -1.82 2.17
CA THR A 142 15.57 -2.47 2.20
C THR A 142 16.71 -1.54 1.75
N LEU A 143 16.49 -0.74 0.70
CA LEU A 143 17.48 0.22 0.20
C LEU A 143 17.75 1.36 1.20
N ALA A 144 16.79 1.66 2.08
CA ALA A 144 16.97 2.59 3.19
C ALA A 144 17.62 1.94 4.43
N GLY A 145 18.01 0.66 4.38
CA GLY A 145 18.68 -0.04 5.49
C GLY A 145 17.76 -0.90 6.37
N GLY A 146 16.47 -1.00 6.00
CA GLY A 146 15.49 -1.81 6.70
C GLY A 146 15.59 -3.32 6.41
N PRO A 147 14.60 -4.11 6.87
CA PRO A 147 14.58 -5.54 6.63
C PRO A 147 14.44 -5.88 5.14
N SER A 148 14.85 -7.10 4.79
CA SER A 148 14.63 -7.68 3.46
C SER A 148 13.73 -8.91 3.58
N TRP A 149 12.73 -9.02 2.71
CA TRP A 149 11.81 -10.15 2.67
C TRP A 149 11.21 -10.29 1.27
N ARG A 150 10.67 -11.47 0.95
CA ARG A 150 9.87 -11.66 -0.27
C ARG A 150 8.41 -11.37 0.05
N VAL A 151 7.82 -10.39 -0.64
CA VAL A 151 6.40 -10.06 -0.53
C VAL A 151 5.54 -11.12 -1.22
N PRO A 152 4.35 -11.48 -0.71
CA PRO A 152 3.36 -12.24 -1.47
C PRO A 152 2.89 -11.45 -2.70
N LEU A 153 2.75 -12.12 -3.85
CA LEU A 153 2.42 -11.54 -5.17
C LEU A 153 1.29 -12.32 -5.83
N GLY A 154 0.71 -11.79 -6.90
CA GLY A 154 -0.46 -12.29 -7.61
C GLY A 154 -1.65 -11.31 -7.60
N ARG A 155 -1.44 -10.06 -7.17
CA ARG A 155 -2.48 -9.02 -7.18
C ARG A 155 -2.74 -8.55 -8.60
N ARG A 156 -3.95 -8.03 -8.83
CA ARG A 156 -4.38 -7.46 -10.09
C ARG A 156 -4.88 -6.04 -9.88
N ASP A 157 -4.91 -5.30 -10.99
CA ASP A 157 -5.18 -3.88 -10.98
C ASP A 157 -6.68 -3.58 -11.06
N SER A 158 -7.09 -2.55 -10.32
CA SER A 158 -8.45 -2.05 -10.31
C SER A 158 -8.90 -1.52 -11.68
N LEU A 159 -10.23 -1.37 -11.81
CA LEU A 159 -10.88 -0.81 -13.00
C LEU A 159 -11.37 0.63 -12.78
N GLN A 160 -11.15 1.19 -11.59
CA GLN A 160 -11.53 2.55 -11.20
C GLN A 160 -10.75 3.02 -9.97
N ALA A 161 -10.75 4.32 -9.71
CA ALA A 161 -10.25 4.94 -8.49
C ALA A 161 -11.39 5.32 -7.54
N PHE A 162 -11.06 5.48 -6.25
CA PHE A 162 -12.04 5.63 -5.17
C PHE A 162 -11.80 6.88 -4.30
N LEU A 163 -11.81 8.08 -4.89
CA LEU A 163 -11.56 9.36 -4.19
C LEU A 163 -12.31 9.51 -2.85
N GLN A 164 -13.62 9.20 -2.82
CA GLN A 164 -14.41 9.34 -1.58
C GLN A 164 -13.97 8.34 -0.51
N LEU A 165 -13.64 7.12 -0.90
CA LEU A 165 -13.12 6.10 0.02
C LEU A 165 -11.74 6.48 0.53
N ALA A 166 -10.88 7.08 -0.30
CA ALA A 166 -9.60 7.63 0.14
C ALA A 166 -9.77 8.73 1.20
N ASN A 167 -10.71 9.66 0.99
CA ASN A 167 -11.03 10.70 1.99
C ASN A 167 -11.60 10.12 3.28
N ALA A 168 -12.31 8.99 3.20
CA ALA A 168 -12.87 8.31 4.36
C ALA A 168 -11.82 7.46 5.11
N ASN A 169 -10.95 6.73 4.42
CA ASN A 169 -10.13 5.69 5.04
C ASN A 169 -8.74 6.16 5.47
N LEU A 170 -8.15 7.13 4.77
CA LEU A 170 -6.78 7.56 5.09
C LEU A 170 -6.76 8.30 6.45
N PRO A 171 -5.92 7.87 7.41
CA PRO A 171 -5.82 8.54 8.70
C PRO A 171 -5.15 9.91 8.56
N GLY A 172 -5.58 10.87 9.38
CA GLY A 172 -5.01 12.21 9.42
C GLY A 172 -3.88 12.35 10.45
N PRO A 173 -2.97 13.32 10.28
CA PRO A 173 -1.84 13.52 11.20
C PRO A 173 -2.25 14.02 12.59
N SER A 174 -3.49 14.53 12.73
CA SER A 174 -4.10 14.98 13.97
C SER A 174 -5.15 14.00 14.53
N SER A 175 -5.23 12.78 13.97
CA SER A 175 -6.16 11.76 14.45
C SER A 175 -5.81 11.33 15.87
N THR A 176 -6.85 11.10 16.67
CA THR A 176 -6.70 10.52 18.01
C THR A 176 -6.38 9.02 17.95
N LEU A 177 -5.81 8.43 19.01
CA LEU A 177 -5.43 7.02 19.01
C LEU A 177 -6.64 6.09 18.79
N PRO A 178 -7.82 6.34 19.39
CA PRO A 178 -9.03 5.63 19.01
C PRO A 178 -9.36 5.76 17.51
N GLN A 179 -9.28 6.96 16.93
CA GLN A 179 -9.51 7.16 15.49
C GLN A 179 -8.49 6.39 14.64
N LEU A 180 -7.21 6.37 15.01
CA LEU A 180 -6.18 5.59 14.31
C LEU A 180 -6.50 4.10 14.36
N LYS A 181 -6.84 3.56 15.54
CA LYS A 181 -7.24 2.15 15.70
C LYS A 181 -8.47 1.82 14.87
N ASP A 182 -9.47 2.70 14.85
CA ASP A 182 -10.70 2.51 14.07
C ASP A 182 -10.42 2.50 12.56
N ARG A 183 -9.56 3.42 12.05
CA ARG A 183 -9.18 3.45 10.64
C ARG A 183 -8.42 2.19 10.21
N PHE A 184 -7.48 1.71 11.03
CA PHE A 184 -6.75 0.46 10.76
C PHE A 184 -7.69 -0.74 10.81
N LYS A 185 -8.58 -0.79 11.81
CA LYS A 185 -9.59 -1.85 11.92
C LYS A 185 -10.54 -1.88 10.72
N ASN A 186 -10.92 -0.71 10.20
CA ASN A 186 -11.84 -0.59 9.05
C ASN A 186 -11.31 -1.26 7.78
N VAL A 187 -9.98 -1.35 7.64
CA VAL A 187 -9.32 -2.02 6.50
C VAL A 187 -8.83 -3.44 6.85
N GLY A 188 -9.22 -3.99 8.02
CA GLY A 188 -8.88 -5.34 8.44
C GLY A 188 -7.57 -5.48 9.22
N LEU A 189 -6.89 -4.38 9.56
CA LEU A 189 -5.69 -4.36 10.40
C LEU A 189 -6.06 -4.19 11.88
N ASN A 190 -6.62 -5.25 12.45
CA ASN A 190 -7.25 -5.20 13.77
C ASN A 190 -6.28 -5.38 14.95
N ARG A 191 -4.99 -5.69 14.71
CA ARG A 191 -4.03 -5.88 15.81
C ARG A 191 -3.37 -4.56 16.14
N THR A 192 -3.22 -4.25 17.43
CA THR A 192 -2.49 -3.06 17.89
C THR A 192 -1.06 -3.01 17.32
N SER A 193 -0.42 -4.16 17.13
CA SER A 193 0.89 -4.27 16.48
C SER A 193 0.90 -3.77 15.03
N ASP A 194 -0.21 -3.89 14.28
CA ASP A 194 -0.29 -3.40 12.90
C ASP A 194 -0.11 -1.87 12.88
N LEU A 195 -0.88 -1.18 13.72
CA LEU A 195 -0.80 0.27 13.87
C LEU A 195 0.60 0.72 14.30
N VAL A 196 1.13 0.12 15.38
CA VAL A 196 2.41 0.57 15.95
C VAL A 196 3.55 0.28 14.98
N ALA A 197 3.60 -0.92 14.38
CA ALA A 197 4.67 -1.28 13.46
C ALA A 197 4.64 -0.46 12.16
N LEU A 198 3.47 -0.32 11.52
CA LEU A 198 3.36 0.43 10.26
C LEU A 198 3.59 1.93 10.46
N SER A 199 3.30 2.48 11.64
CA SER A 199 3.69 3.85 12.00
C SER A 199 5.22 4.02 12.02
N GLY A 200 5.98 2.95 12.20
CA GLY A 200 7.43 2.92 12.00
C GLY A 200 7.88 3.31 10.59
N GLY A 201 6.99 3.37 9.60
CA GLY A 201 7.24 4.00 8.31
C GLY A 201 7.64 5.48 8.40
N HIS A 202 7.39 6.15 9.53
CA HIS A 202 7.86 7.50 9.83
C HIS A 202 9.30 7.55 10.39
N THR A 203 10.07 6.45 10.35
CA THR A 203 11.52 6.48 10.65
C THR A 203 12.35 7.22 9.60
N PHE A 204 11.75 7.60 8.48
CA PHE A 204 12.39 8.31 7.39
C PHE A 204 11.36 9.15 6.60
N GLY A 205 11.85 9.99 5.70
CA GLY A 205 10.99 10.83 4.87
C GLY A 205 10.63 12.16 5.52
N LYS A 206 9.73 12.91 4.87
CA LYS A 206 9.43 14.30 5.23
C LYS A 206 7.94 14.52 5.44
N ASN A 207 7.65 15.51 6.27
CA ASN A 207 6.34 16.05 6.57
C ASN A 207 6.30 17.56 6.29
N GLN A 208 5.15 18.09 5.88
CA GLN A 208 4.98 19.53 5.68
C GLN A 208 4.63 20.24 7.00
N CYS A 209 5.14 21.46 7.18
CA CYS A 209 4.83 22.29 8.35
C CYS A 209 3.32 22.40 8.64
N ARG A 210 2.47 22.47 7.60
CA ARG A 210 1.00 22.54 7.73
C ARG A 210 0.40 21.49 8.69
N PHE A 211 1.02 20.32 8.78
CA PHE A 211 0.51 19.19 9.57
C PHE A 211 0.94 19.22 11.04
N ILE A 212 1.77 20.17 11.46
CA ILE A 212 2.23 20.33 12.85
C ILE A 212 1.93 21.72 13.44
N MET A 213 1.46 22.69 12.65
CA MET A 213 1.22 24.06 13.12
C MET A 213 0.32 24.12 14.37
N ASN A 214 -0.71 23.27 14.43
CA ASN A 214 -1.57 23.15 15.60
C ASN A 214 -0.75 22.78 16.86
N ARG A 215 0.10 21.76 16.77
CA ARG A 215 0.97 21.31 17.88
C ARG A 215 1.96 22.37 18.32
N LEU A 216 2.44 23.21 17.39
CA LEU A 216 3.46 24.21 17.70
C LEU A 216 2.89 25.46 18.37
N TYR A 217 1.63 25.82 18.10
CA TYR A 217 1.13 27.18 18.38
C TYR A 217 -0.26 27.26 19.02
N ASN A 218 -1.16 26.32 18.74
CA ASN A 218 -2.53 26.36 19.23
C ASN A 218 -3.14 24.94 19.19
N PHE A 219 -2.69 24.09 20.10
CA PHE A 219 -3.11 22.70 20.16
C PHE A 219 -4.50 22.62 20.77
N SER A 220 -5.46 22.03 20.05
CA SER A 220 -6.84 21.86 20.49
C SER A 220 -7.51 23.17 20.99
N ASN A 221 -7.23 24.29 20.32
CA ASN A 221 -7.76 25.62 20.64
C ASN A 221 -7.37 26.16 22.04
N THR A 222 -6.29 25.64 22.65
CA THR A 222 -5.83 26.08 23.97
C THR A 222 -5.02 27.37 23.95
N GLY A 223 -4.63 27.87 22.78
CA GLY A 223 -3.66 28.96 22.62
C GLY A 223 -2.21 28.58 22.97
N LEU A 224 -1.95 27.31 23.30
CA LEU A 224 -0.67 26.78 23.75
C LEU A 224 -0.17 25.65 22.83
N PRO A 225 1.13 25.33 22.83
CA PRO A 225 1.65 24.15 22.14
C PRO A 225 1.13 22.85 22.77
N ASP A 226 1.21 21.75 22.01
CA ASP A 226 0.88 20.42 22.49
C ASP A 226 1.77 20.04 23.69
N PRO A 227 1.20 19.73 24.88
CA PRO A 227 1.98 19.40 26.08
C PRO A 227 2.70 18.04 25.96
N SER A 228 2.34 17.22 24.98
CA SER A 228 3.03 15.96 24.69
C SER A 228 4.27 16.12 23.82
N LEU A 229 4.58 17.33 23.34
CA LEU A 229 5.78 17.62 22.55
C LEU A 229 6.92 18.13 23.45
N ASN A 230 8.09 17.51 23.31
CA ASN A 230 9.30 17.91 24.02
C ASN A 230 9.61 19.40 23.77
N THR A 231 9.83 20.17 24.83
CA THR A 231 9.96 21.63 24.75
C THR A 231 11.21 22.10 24.02
N THR A 232 12.31 21.34 24.07
CA THR A 232 13.52 21.65 23.29
C THR A 232 13.26 21.42 21.80
N TYR A 233 12.65 20.28 21.47
CA TYR A 233 12.31 19.97 20.09
C TYR A 233 11.23 20.91 19.52
N LEU A 234 10.29 21.36 20.35
CA LEU A 234 9.33 22.41 20.01
C LEU A 234 10.04 23.69 19.54
N GLN A 235 11.11 24.13 20.20
CA GLN A 235 11.85 25.33 19.75
C GLN A 235 12.52 25.10 18.40
N THR A 236 13.13 23.92 18.18
CA THR A 236 13.66 23.52 16.87
C THR A 236 12.57 23.59 15.79
N LEU A 237 11.41 22.96 16.03
CA LEU A 237 10.32 22.92 15.08
C LEU A 237 9.71 24.30 14.82
N ARG A 238 9.65 25.20 15.81
CA ARG A 238 9.21 26.59 15.60
C ARG A 238 10.18 27.39 14.73
N GLY A 239 11.49 27.12 14.82
CA GLY A 239 12.49 27.68 13.92
C GLY A 239 12.30 27.22 12.47
N LEU A 240 11.97 25.94 12.27
CA LEU A 240 11.73 25.35 10.95
C LEU A 240 10.35 25.72 10.36
N CYS A 241 9.35 25.86 11.22
CA CYS A 241 7.95 26.14 10.88
C CYS A 241 7.44 27.37 11.65
N PRO A 242 7.89 28.59 11.32
CA PRO A 242 7.44 29.80 12.01
C PRO A 242 5.95 30.05 11.81
N ARG A 243 5.28 30.74 12.74
CA ARG A 243 3.81 30.91 12.79
C ARG A 243 3.19 31.40 11.47
N ASN A 244 3.88 32.31 10.76
CA ASN A 244 3.47 32.85 9.47
C ASN A 244 4.44 32.43 8.34
N GLY A 245 5.05 31.25 8.48
CA GLY A 245 6.02 30.70 7.54
C GLY A 245 5.39 29.95 6.36
N ASN A 246 6.26 29.41 5.51
CA ASN A 246 5.85 28.53 4.41
C ASN A 246 5.29 27.20 4.95
N LEU A 247 3.97 27.02 4.86
CA LEU A 247 3.28 25.81 5.31
C LEU A 247 3.64 24.54 4.54
N SER A 248 4.26 24.68 3.36
CA SER A 248 4.77 23.57 2.56
C SER A 248 6.26 23.29 2.77
N ALA A 249 6.94 24.05 3.64
CA ALA A 249 8.30 23.70 4.06
C ALA A 249 8.32 22.30 4.67
N LEU A 250 9.38 21.56 4.35
CA LEU A 250 9.54 20.16 4.71
C LEU A 250 10.43 20.02 5.95
N VAL A 251 9.98 19.20 6.90
CA VAL A 251 10.75 18.76 8.06
C VAL A 251 10.83 17.24 8.06
N ASP A 252 11.88 16.70 8.64
CA ASP A 252 12.10 15.27 8.76
C ASP A 252 11.16 14.64 9.79
N PHE A 253 10.57 13.49 9.47
CA PHE A 253 9.81 12.72 10.45
C PHE A 253 10.70 12.23 11.59
N ASP A 254 11.88 11.71 11.26
CA ASP A 254 12.89 11.27 12.22
C ASP A 254 14.03 12.27 12.31
N LEU A 255 14.16 12.92 13.47
CA LEU A 255 15.25 13.86 13.76
C LEU A 255 16.62 13.19 14.01
N ARG A 256 16.68 11.86 14.17
CA ARG A 256 17.91 11.11 14.45
C ARG A 256 18.57 10.61 13.18
N THR A 257 17.82 9.94 12.33
CA THR A 257 18.32 9.28 11.12
C THR A 257 17.36 9.49 9.93
N PRO A 258 17.26 10.71 9.38
CA PRO A 258 16.13 11.13 8.56
C PRO A 258 15.87 10.33 7.26
N THR A 259 16.85 9.59 6.78
CA THR A 259 16.81 8.81 5.54
C THR A 259 17.06 7.32 5.74
N VAL A 260 17.25 6.85 6.98
CA VAL A 260 17.55 5.45 7.28
C VAL A 260 16.31 4.79 7.85
N PHE A 261 16.00 3.58 7.38
CA PHE A 261 14.93 2.78 7.92
C PHE A 261 15.44 1.98 9.13
N ASP A 262 15.23 2.49 10.33
CA ASP A 262 15.66 1.87 11.58
C ASP A 262 14.60 2.02 12.69
N ASN A 263 14.96 1.79 13.95
CA ASN A 263 14.03 1.88 15.08
C ASN A 263 14.09 3.21 15.85
N LYS A 264 14.80 4.23 15.35
CA LYS A 264 14.97 5.53 16.04
C LYS A 264 13.68 6.32 16.12
N TYR A 265 12.74 6.11 15.20
CA TYR A 265 11.35 6.54 15.33
C TYR A 265 10.77 6.27 16.73
N TYR A 266 10.88 5.04 17.24
CA TYR A 266 10.31 4.66 18.53
C TYR A 266 11.07 5.27 19.72
N VAL A 267 12.39 5.45 19.58
CA VAL A 267 13.20 6.18 20.56
C VAL A 267 12.73 7.63 20.66
N ASN A 268 12.38 8.26 19.54
CA ASN A 268 11.81 9.61 19.51
C ASN A 268 10.51 9.68 20.32
N LEU A 269 9.60 8.72 20.15
CA LEU A 269 8.31 8.71 20.85
C LEU A 269 8.49 8.65 22.38
N GLY A 270 9.42 7.82 22.85
CA GLY A 270 9.79 7.70 24.26
C GLY A 270 10.28 9.01 24.90
N GLU A 271 10.85 9.88 24.08
CA GLU A 271 11.39 11.20 24.47
C GLU A 271 10.44 12.36 24.17
N ARG A 272 9.18 12.09 23.80
CA ARG A 272 8.19 13.11 23.40
C ARG A 272 8.59 13.87 22.13
N LYS A 273 9.28 13.20 21.20
CA LYS A 273 9.79 13.77 19.95
C LYS A 273 9.14 13.17 18.70
N GLY A 274 7.99 12.52 18.81
CA GLY A 274 7.15 12.19 17.65
C GLY A 274 6.70 13.48 16.96
N LEU A 275 6.82 13.54 15.63
CA LEU A 275 6.68 14.79 14.88
C LEU A 275 5.21 15.24 14.76
N ILE A 276 4.35 14.37 14.25
CA ILE A 276 2.92 14.64 14.14
C ILE A 276 2.18 14.10 15.37
N GLN A 277 0.94 14.55 15.58
CA GLN A 277 0.18 14.19 16.78
C GLN A 277 -0.05 12.68 16.82
N SER A 278 -0.46 12.08 15.69
CA SER A 278 -0.71 10.64 15.59
C SER A 278 0.50 9.78 16.00
N ASP A 279 1.73 10.25 15.74
CA ASP A 279 2.95 9.55 16.18
C ASP A 279 3.05 9.55 17.72
N GLN A 280 2.95 10.75 18.31
CA GLN A 280 3.15 10.92 19.74
C GLN A 280 2.04 10.27 20.56
N GLU A 281 0.84 10.16 19.99
CA GLU A 281 -0.28 9.49 20.63
C GLU A 281 -0.08 7.99 20.87
N LEU A 282 0.75 7.31 20.05
CA LEU A 282 1.11 5.91 20.29
C LEU A 282 1.79 5.70 21.64
N PHE A 283 2.40 6.75 22.21
CA PHE A 283 3.12 6.69 23.48
C PHE A 283 2.52 7.57 24.58
N SER A 284 1.73 8.59 24.23
CA SER A 284 1.27 9.61 25.18
C SER A 284 -0.25 9.75 25.28
N SER A 285 -1.02 9.05 24.46
CA SER A 285 -2.49 9.05 24.59
C SER A 285 -2.92 8.38 25.89
N PRO A 286 -4.00 8.84 26.54
CA PRO A 286 -4.65 8.10 27.63
C PRO A 286 -5.09 6.68 27.23
N ASN A 287 -5.30 6.44 25.92
CA ASN A 287 -5.70 5.15 25.36
C ASN A 287 -4.52 4.28 24.89
N ALA A 288 -3.28 4.64 25.26
CA ALA A 288 -2.06 4.02 24.78
C ALA A 288 -1.58 2.82 25.61
N THR A 289 -2.42 2.28 26.50
CA THR A 289 -2.06 1.16 27.40
C THR A 289 -1.53 -0.06 26.65
N ASP A 290 -2.07 -0.34 25.46
CA ASP A 290 -1.68 -1.46 24.59
C ASP A 290 -0.59 -1.09 23.56
N THR A 291 -0.41 0.20 23.24
CA THR A 291 0.62 0.66 22.28
C THR A 291 1.96 0.97 22.95
N ILE A 292 1.98 1.50 24.18
CA ILE A 292 3.20 1.84 24.92
C ILE A 292 4.17 0.65 25.05
N PRO A 293 3.72 -0.58 25.41
CA PRO A 293 4.62 -1.73 25.51
C PRO A 293 5.27 -2.08 24.17
N LEU A 294 4.54 -1.95 23.06
CA LEU A 294 5.05 -2.20 21.71
C LEU A 294 6.07 -1.14 21.30
N VAL A 295 5.76 0.14 21.52
CA VAL A 295 6.71 1.25 21.25
C VAL A 295 8.02 1.04 22.02
N ARG A 296 7.95 0.67 23.31
CA ARG A 296 9.15 0.37 24.11
C ARG A 296 9.92 -0.85 23.57
N SER A 297 9.21 -1.91 23.21
CA SER A 297 9.81 -3.12 22.65
C SER A 297 10.57 -2.83 21.35
N TYR A 298 9.95 -2.07 20.44
CA TYR A 298 10.54 -1.69 19.16
C TYR A 298 11.69 -0.70 19.32
N ALA A 299 11.63 0.23 20.28
CA ALA A 299 12.74 1.11 20.62
C ALA A 299 13.97 0.35 21.16
N ASN A 300 13.74 -0.73 21.91
CA ASN A 300 14.80 -1.51 22.55
C ASN A 300 15.45 -2.55 21.62
N SER A 301 14.78 -2.95 20.54
CA SER A 301 15.27 -4.01 19.64
C SER A 301 14.90 -3.74 18.19
N THR A 302 15.91 -3.44 17.37
CA THR A 302 15.77 -3.30 15.91
C THR A 302 15.21 -4.58 15.28
N GLN A 303 15.66 -5.76 15.73
CA GLN A 303 15.15 -7.03 15.23
C GLN A 303 13.66 -7.22 15.54
N THR A 304 13.23 -6.86 16.74
CA THR A 304 11.81 -6.97 17.13
C THR A 304 10.94 -6.02 16.32
N PHE A 305 11.40 -4.79 16.09
CA PHE A 305 10.72 -3.88 15.17
C PHE A 305 10.65 -4.44 13.76
N PHE A 306 11.77 -4.85 13.18
CA PHE A 306 11.82 -5.33 11.79
C PHE A 306 10.94 -6.55 11.57
N ASN A 307 10.92 -7.51 12.50
CA ASN A 307 10.02 -8.66 12.41
C ASN A 307 8.55 -8.24 12.40
N ALA A 308 8.16 -7.35 13.32
CA ALA A 308 6.79 -6.84 13.39
C ALA A 308 6.42 -5.99 12.16
N PHE A 309 7.36 -5.22 11.62
CA PHE A 309 7.15 -4.42 10.42
C PHE A 309 6.90 -5.30 9.19
N VAL A 310 7.71 -6.36 9.00
CA VAL A 310 7.52 -7.31 7.90
C VAL A 310 6.17 -8.02 8.02
N GLU A 311 5.79 -8.47 9.22
CA GLU A 311 4.49 -9.10 9.45
C GLU A 311 3.33 -8.14 9.12
N ALA A 312 3.38 -6.91 9.64
CA ALA A 312 2.34 -5.92 9.41
C ALA A 312 2.26 -5.47 7.94
N MET A 313 3.41 -5.33 7.26
CA MET A 313 3.46 -5.03 5.82
C MET A 313 2.84 -6.15 4.98
N ASN A 314 3.11 -7.42 5.30
CA ASN A 314 2.48 -8.54 4.59
C ASN A 314 0.97 -8.59 4.83
N ARG A 315 0.52 -8.27 6.06
CA ARG A 315 -0.92 -8.19 6.37
C ARG A 315 -1.60 -7.02 5.67
N MET A 316 -0.97 -5.85 5.63
CA MET A 316 -1.44 -4.70 4.85
C MET A 316 -1.50 -5.03 3.36
N GLY A 317 -0.46 -5.68 2.84
CA GLY A 317 -0.41 -6.19 1.47
C GLY A 317 -1.54 -7.16 1.13
N ASN A 318 -2.15 -7.81 2.13
CA ASN A 318 -3.19 -8.82 1.92
C ASN A 318 -4.62 -8.28 2.12
N ILE A 319 -4.79 -6.95 2.18
CA ILE A 319 -6.10 -6.30 2.25
C ILE A 319 -6.79 -6.43 0.89
N THR A 320 -7.89 -7.18 0.85
CA THR A 320 -8.85 -7.33 -0.27
C THR A 320 -8.23 -7.31 -1.69
N PRO A 321 -7.23 -8.17 -1.98
CA PRO A 321 -6.58 -8.15 -3.29
C PRO A 321 -7.53 -8.65 -4.38
N LEU A 322 -7.45 -8.05 -5.57
CA LEU A 322 -8.00 -8.65 -6.79
C LEU A 322 -7.04 -9.76 -7.25
N THR A 323 -7.55 -10.98 -7.45
CA THR A 323 -6.71 -12.13 -7.87
C THR A 323 -7.37 -12.94 -8.99
N GLY A 324 -6.62 -13.91 -9.55
CA GLY A 324 -7.11 -14.78 -10.62
C GLY A 324 -7.45 -13.98 -11.89
N THR A 325 -8.74 -13.88 -12.20
CA THR A 325 -9.26 -13.13 -13.37
C THR A 325 -9.93 -11.81 -13.00
N GLN A 326 -9.99 -11.46 -11.71
CA GLN A 326 -10.57 -10.20 -11.24
C GLN A 326 -9.68 -9.01 -11.60
N GLY A 327 -10.24 -7.90 -12.07
CA GLY A 327 -9.45 -6.76 -12.53
C GLY A 327 -8.55 -7.11 -13.74
N GLN A 328 -7.42 -6.43 -13.88
CA GLN A 328 -6.55 -6.53 -15.07
C GLN A 328 -5.05 -6.50 -14.73
N ILE A 329 -4.21 -6.72 -15.75
CA ILE A 329 -2.81 -6.29 -15.72
C ILE A 329 -2.72 -5.05 -16.59
N ARG A 330 -2.59 -3.87 -15.97
CA ARG A 330 -2.52 -2.61 -16.72
C ARG A 330 -1.19 -2.49 -17.43
N LEU A 331 -1.21 -2.00 -18.66
CA LEU A 331 0.00 -1.68 -19.43
C LEU A 331 0.62 -0.35 -18.97
N ASN A 332 -0.24 0.61 -18.64
CA ASN A 332 0.11 1.90 -18.09
C ASN A 332 -0.63 2.09 -16.77
N CYS A 333 0.09 2.32 -15.67
CA CYS A 333 -0.50 2.42 -14.33
C CYS A 333 -1.40 3.65 -14.11
N ARG A 334 -1.54 4.53 -15.10
CA ARG A 334 -2.39 5.72 -15.01
C ARG A 334 -3.78 5.53 -15.59
N VAL A 335 -3.97 4.51 -16.42
CA VAL A 335 -5.21 4.31 -17.16
C VAL A 335 -5.64 2.85 -17.15
N VAL A 336 -6.95 2.62 -17.12
CA VAL A 336 -7.54 1.29 -17.34
C VAL A 336 -7.24 0.89 -18.80
N ASN A 337 -6.90 -0.38 -19.07
CA ASN A 337 -6.74 -0.81 -20.46
C ASN A 337 -8.08 -0.66 -21.19
N SER A 338 -8.07 -0.11 -22.41
CA SER A 338 -9.27 -0.07 -23.24
C SER A 338 -9.54 -1.44 -23.84
N ASN A 339 -10.80 -1.91 -23.81
CA ASN A 339 -11.24 -2.98 -24.70
C ASN A 339 -11.31 -2.40 -26.11
N SER A 340 -10.27 -2.60 -26.92
CA SER A 340 -10.29 -2.27 -28.35
C SER A 340 -11.16 -3.28 -29.10
N LEU A 341 -12.46 -3.28 -28.84
CA LEU A 341 -13.46 -3.85 -29.75
C LEU A 341 -13.97 -2.80 -30.75
N LEU A 342 -13.59 -1.53 -30.58
CA LEU A 342 -14.03 -0.41 -31.43
C LEU A 342 -13.01 0.02 -32.49
N HIS A 343 -11.74 -0.37 -32.37
CA HIS A 343 -10.76 -0.08 -33.43
C HIS A 343 -10.83 -1.08 -34.58
N ASP A 344 -11.13 -2.36 -34.29
CA ASP A 344 -11.25 -3.39 -35.33
C ASP A 344 -12.53 -3.22 -36.16
N VAL A 345 -13.59 -2.60 -35.61
CA VAL A 345 -14.83 -2.34 -36.37
C VAL A 345 -14.67 -1.14 -37.30
N VAL A 346 -13.93 -0.10 -36.92
CA VAL A 346 -13.72 1.06 -37.79
C VAL A 346 -12.83 0.70 -38.98
N GLU A 347 -11.78 -0.10 -38.79
CA GLU A 347 -10.96 -0.57 -39.91
C GLU A 347 -11.72 -1.54 -40.84
N ILE A 348 -12.63 -2.37 -40.32
CA ILE A 348 -13.47 -3.24 -41.16
C ILE A 348 -14.53 -2.44 -41.93
N VAL A 349 -15.14 -1.41 -41.32
CA VAL A 349 -16.17 -0.60 -42.00
C VAL A 349 -15.55 0.28 -43.10
N ASP A 350 -14.34 0.81 -42.88
CA ASP A 350 -13.63 1.57 -43.91
C ASP A 350 -13.09 0.68 -45.04
N PHE A 351 -12.74 -0.58 -44.77
CA PHE A 351 -12.34 -1.54 -45.80
C PHE A 351 -13.52 -1.98 -46.67
N VAL A 352 -14.69 -2.23 -46.06
CA VAL A 352 -15.91 -2.68 -46.75
C VAL A 352 -16.59 -1.54 -47.52
N SER A 353 -16.35 -0.27 -47.16
CA SER A 353 -16.83 0.88 -47.95
C SER A 353 -15.92 1.25 -49.14
N SER A 354 -14.80 0.53 -49.33
CA SER A 354 -13.82 0.76 -50.41
C SER A 354 -13.72 -0.38 -51.43
N MET A 355 -14.55 -1.42 -51.29
CA MET A 355 -14.82 -2.46 -52.30
C MET A 355 -16.23 -2.27 -52.86
#